data_AF-A0A9E0DUL9-F1
#
_entry.id   AF-A0A9E0DUL9-F1
#
_cell.length_a   1.000
_cell.length_b   1.000
_cell.length_c   1.000
_cell.angle_alpha   90.00
_cell.angle_beta   90.00
_cell.angle_gamma   90.00
#
_symmetry.space_group_name_H-M   'P 1'
#
loop_
_entity.id
_entity.type
_entity.pdbx_description
1 polymer ?
#
loop_
_entity_poly.entity_id
_entity_poly.type
_entity_poly.pdbx_seq_one_letter_code
_entity_poly.pdbx_strand_id
1 'polypeptide(L)'
;MNLRRTITIIMAMILFFPPGISFGQEEKPLWELGMGVGLLYMPDYRGSDESSFYVLPYPYFVYRGDIIKVDRQKISGKVFKTDRILLDVSIYGSVPVKSSKNSARTFMEDLDATFEVGPALDITLLESRQKQYSLKLLLPVRAVFSTDFESVAHEGWVISPRLNFEKGDIIPHTGLRLGVSLGPMFADGGYHDYYYMVEPVYALPWRLAYDAGGGYSGTILTVGLSKSYKQFKFNAFVSADFLDGAVFENSPLVKTQTSIMSGVSVSWVFLKSQDTINAD
;
A
#
# COMPACT_ATOMS: atom_id res chain seq x y z
N MET A 1 28.36 4.22 0.22
CA MET A 1 27.00 3.84 0.66
C MET A 1 26.22 3.56 -0.61
N ASN A 2 25.96 2.28 -0.92
CA ASN A 2 25.63 1.84 -2.28
C ASN A 2 24.32 2.46 -2.77
N LEU A 3 24.33 3.01 -3.99
CA LEU A 3 23.20 3.63 -4.69
C LEU A 3 21.94 2.74 -4.63
N ARG A 4 22.10 1.42 -4.79
CA ARG A 4 21.03 0.42 -4.61
C ARG A 4 20.34 0.50 -3.24
N ARG A 5 21.09 0.71 -2.15
CA ARG A 5 20.55 0.79 -0.78
C ARG A 5 19.77 2.10 -0.56
N THR A 6 20.21 3.20 -1.17
CA THR A 6 19.49 4.49 -1.11
C THR A 6 18.20 4.45 -1.93
N ILE A 7 18.19 3.75 -3.07
CA ILE A 7 17.00 3.67 -3.92
C ILE A 7 15.98 2.64 -3.40
N THR A 8 16.42 1.52 -2.80
CA THR A 8 15.50 0.64 -2.04
C THR A 8 14.80 1.40 -0.92
N ILE A 9 15.50 2.34 -0.26
CA ILE A 9 14.86 3.21 0.75
C ILE A 9 13.83 4.12 0.08
N ILE A 10 14.11 4.71 -1.09
CA ILE A 10 13.19 5.59 -1.85
C ILE A 10 11.91 4.86 -2.29
N MET A 11 12.01 3.64 -2.83
CA MET A 11 10.82 2.89 -3.23
C MET A 11 10.01 2.40 -2.02
N ALA A 12 10.70 2.10 -0.91
CA ALA A 12 10.05 1.81 0.35
C ALA A 12 9.37 3.04 1.00
N MET A 13 9.64 4.28 0.54
CA MET A 13 8.90 5.48 0.96
C MET A 13 7.49 5.55 0.36
N ILE A 14 7.25 4.91 -0.80
CA ILE A 14 5.96 4.90 -1.50
C ILE A 14 4.96 3.95 -0.81
N LEU A 15 5.47 2.99 -0.02
CA LEU A 15 4.71 1.94 0.66
C LEU A 15 3.86 2.41 1.86
N PHE A 16 4.10 3.60 2.41
CA PHE A 16 3.53 3.98 3.72
C PHE A 16 2.51 5.12 3.61
N PHE A 17 1.32 4.75 3.17
CA PHE A 17 0.21 5.68 2.97
C PHE A 17 -1.04 5.22 3.75
N PRO A 18 -1.11 5.51 5.06
CA PRO A 18 -2.22 5.09 5.91
C PRO A 18 -3.51 5.87 5.62
N PRO A 19 -4.71 5.26 5.71
CA PRO A 19 -5.99 5.92 5.49
C PRO A 19 -6.14 7.14 6.39
N GLY A 20 -6.59 8.25 5.83
CA GLY A 20 -6.56 9.54 6.49
C GLY A 20 -7.54 10.52 5.85
N ILE A 21 -8.75 10.57 6.40
CA ILE A 21 -9.71 11.64 6.10
C ILE A 21 -9.34 12.99 6.74
N SER A 22 -9.99 14.05 6.30
CA SER A 22 -10.16 15.31 7.02
C SER A 22 -11.62 15.41 7.49
N PHE A 23 -11.87 15.64 8.78
CA PHE A 23 -13.24 15.90 9.26
C PHE A 23 -13.27 17.30 9.84
N GLY A 24 -14.03 18.22 9.22
CA GLY A 24 -14.28 19.58 9.71
C GLY A 24 -13.78 20.70 8.79
N GLN A 25 -14.43 21.87 8.87
CA GLN A 25 -13.92 23.17 8.39
C GLN A 25 -12.76 23.64 9.29
N GLU A 26 -11.72 22.82 9.41
CA GLU A 26 -10.45 23.33 9.87
C GLU A 26 -9.65 23.73 8.64
N GLU A 27 -9.35 25.02 8.57
CA GLU A 27 -8.37 25.58 7.66
C GLU A 27 -7.05 24.80 7.80
N LYS A 28 -6.70 24.03 6.77
CA LYS A 28 -5.45 23.28 6.73
C LYS A 28 -4.41 24.03 5.92
N PRO A 29 -3.12 23.98 6.31
CA PRO A 29 -2.06 24.56 5.49
C PRO A 29 -2.10 23.98 4.08
N LEU A 30 -1.91 24.83 3.08
CA LEU A 30 -1.84 24.44 1.67
C LEU A 30 -0.79 23.35 1.45
N TRP A 31 0.36 23.47 2.13
CA TRP A 31 1.39 22.46 2.14
C TRP A 31 1.97 22.21 3.53
N GLU A 32 2.46 20.99 3.74
CA GLU A 32 3.21 20.56 4.92
C GLU A 32 4.47 19.83 4.46
N LEU A 33 5.59 20.10 5.12
CA LEU A 33 6.86 19.41 4.89
C LEU A 33 7.43 18.91 6.21
N GLY A 34 7.93 17.69 6.16
CA GLY A 34 8.40 16.97 7.32
C GLY A 34 9.31 15.81 6.96
N MET A 35 9.66 15.04 7.97
CA MET A 35 10.33 13.75 7.82
C MET A 35 9.73 12.75 8.78
N GLY A 36 9.77 11.47 8.42
CA GLY A 36 9.26 10.41 9.26
C GLY A 36 10.15 9.19 9.27
N VAL A 37 9.83 8.30 10.19
CA VAL A 37 10.39 6.96 10.28
C VAL A 37 9.24 5.96 10.40
N GLY A 38 9.29 4.92 9.58
CA GLY A 38 8.39 3.78 9.61
C GLY A 38 9.12 2.53 10.09
N LEU A 39 8.46 1.74 10.93
CA LEU A 39 8.83 0.38 11.25
C LEU A 39 7.82 -0.53 10.57
N LEU A 40 8.28 -1.48 9.76
CA LEU A 40 7.44 -2.40 9.01
C LEU A 40 7.86 -3.83 9.29
N TYR A 41 6.88 -4.68 9.57
CA TYR A 41 7.02 -6.12 9.56
C TYR A 41 6.17 -6.64 8.39
N MET A 42 6.81 -7.22 7.38
CA MET A 42 6.11 -7.72 6.20
C MET A 42 6.64 -9.11 5.81
N PRO A 43 5.78 -9.98 5.28
CA PRO A 43 6.21 -11.20 4.62
C PRO A 43 7.02 -10.83 3.37
N ASP A 44 7.94 -11.69 2.96
CA ASP A 44 8.73 -11.47 1.75
C ASP A 44 7.82 -11.29 0.51
N TYR A 45 6.78 -12.10 0.43
CA TYR A 45 5.68 -11.95 -0.53
C TYR A 45 4.40 -12.54 0.08
N ARG A 46 3.24 -12.25 -0.51
CA ARG A 46 1.95 -12.74 -0.01
C ARG A 46 1.94 -14.27 -0.05
N GLY A 47 1.81 -14.90 1.12
CA GLY A 47 1.83 -16.37 1.25
C GLY A 47 3.19 -16.95 1.66
N SER A 48 4.23 -16.13 1.80
CA SER A 48 5.50 -16.53 2.43
C SER A 48 5.32 -16.76 3.93
N ASP A 49 5.95 -17.80 4.46
CA ASP A 49 6.14 -18.04 5.90
C ASP A 49 7.38 -17.32 6.46
N GLU A 50 8.19 -16.73 5.59
CA GLU A 50 9.34 -15.90 5.94
C GLU A 50 9.00 -14.42 5.80
N SER A 51 9.49 -13.63 6.77
CA SER A 51 9.17 -12.22 6.94
C SER A 51 10.39 -11.40 7.32
N SER A 52 10.37 -10.14 6.93
CA SER A 52 11.45 -9.19 7.11
C SER A 52 10.97 -7.95 7.86
N PHE A 53 11.85 -7.43 8.72
CA PHE A 53 11.63 -6.19 9.46
C PHE A 53 12.43 -5.04 8.85
N TYR A 54 11.77 -3.92 8.61
CA TYR A 54 12.35 -2.75 7.95
C TYR A 54 12.21 -1.49 8.81
N VAL A 55 13.27 -0.68 8.83
CA VAL A 55 13.29 0.66 9.40
C VAL A 55 13.54 1.64 8.27
N LEU A 56 12.54 2.47 7.96
CA LEU A 56 12.51 3.28 6.76
C LEU A 56 12.37 4.77 7.11
N PRO A 57 13.41 5.58 6.95
CA PRO A 57 13.23 7.03 6.93
C PRO A 57 12.53 7.44 5.63
N TYR A 58 11.60 8.37 5.70
CA TYR A 58 10.88 8.88 4.53
C TYR A 58 10.61 10.40 4.64
N PRO A 59 10.60 11.14 3.52
CA PRO A 59 10.15 12.51 3.48
C PRO A 59 8.64 12.54 3.66
N TYR A 60 8.16 13.49 4.47
CA TYR A 60 6.74 13.77 4.59
C TYR A 60 6.44 15.02 3.79
N PHE A 61 5.60 14.90 2.77
CA PHE A 61 5.15 16.04 1.97
C PHE A 61 3.64 15.94 1.77
N VAL A 62 2.94 17.03 2.03
CA VAL A 62 1.52 17.18 1.72
C VAL A 62 1.35 18.48 0.95
N TYR A 63 0.63 18.43 -0.15
CA TYR A 63 0.19 19.57 -0.95
C TYR A 63 -1.29 19.43 -1.24
N ARG A 64 -2.06 20.46 -0.96
CA ARG A 64 -3.52 20.45 -1.05
C ARG A 64 -4.01 21.43 -2.13
N GLY A 65 -3.43 21.37 -3.33
CA GLY A 65 -3.87 22.23 -4.43
C GLY A 65 -5.20 21.82 -5.06
N ASP A 66 -5.72 22.70 -5.91
CA ASP A 66 -6.99 22.48 -6.60
C ASP A 66 -6.89 21.44 -7.73
N ILE A 67 -5.73 21.36 -8.40
CA ILE A 67 -5.48 20.52 -9.59
C ILE A 67 -4.69 19.25 -9.22
N ILE A 68 -3.65 19.42 -8.40
CA ILE A 68 -2.80 18.34 -7.88
C ILE A 68 -2.89 18.38 -6.37
N LYS A 69 -3.25 17.26 -5.75
CA LYS A 69 -3.24 17.07 -4.31
C LYS A 69 -2.30 15.91 -3.99
N VAL A 70 -1.16 16.20 -3.39
CA VAL A 70 -0.30 15.18 -2.79
C VAL A 70 -0.73 15.05 -1.35
N ASP A 71 -1.55 14.06 -1.01
CA ASP A 71 -1.92 13.82 0.39
C ASP A 71 -0.98 12.79 1.02
N ARG A 72 -1.11 12.59 2.34
CA ARG A 72 -0.49 11.53 3.15
C ARG A 72 -0.79 10.10 2.70
N GLN A 73 -1.43 9.91 1.55
CA GLN A 73 -1.99 8.65 1.09
C GLN A 73 -1.78 8.36 -0.39
N LYS A 74 -1.63 9.42 -1.19
CA LYS A 74 -1.69 9.33 -2.65
C LYS A 74 -1.18 10.62 -3.28
N ILE A 75 -0.45 10.45 -4.37
CA ILE A 75 -0.23 11.54 -5.33
C ILE A 75 -1.48 11.57 -6.20
N SER A 76 -2.37 12.53 -5.93
CA SER A 76 -3.60 12.69 -6.69
C SER A 76 -3.51 13.84 -7.68
N GLY A 77 -3.61 13.52 -8.97
CA GLY A 77 -4.08 14.49 -9.96
C GLY A 77 -5.60 14.36 -9.97
N LYS A 78 -6.35 15.40 -9.65
CA LYS A 78 -7.82 15.33 -9.79
C LYS A 78 -8.14 15.28 -11.29
N VAL A 79 -8.09 14.07 -11.88
CA VAL A 79 -8.42 13.86 -13.29
C VAL A 79 -9.89 14.22 -13.52
N PHE A 80 -10.74 13.82 -12.56
CA PHE A 80 -12.15 14.15 -12.53
C PHE A 80 -12.70 14.08 -11.09
N LYS A 81 -13.54 15.03 -10.68
CA LYS A 81 -14.17 15.06 -9.35
C LYS A 81 -15.62 15.53 -9.44
N THR A 82 -16.52 14.82 -8.78
CA THR A 82 -17.88 15.25 -8.42
C THR A 82 -18.06 15.18 -6.90
N ASP A 83 -19.27 15.45 -6.40
CA ASP A 83 -19.58 15.35 -4.97
C ASP A 83 -19.36 13.95 -4.38
N ARG A 84 -19.43 12.90 -5.23
CA ARG A 84 -19.36 11.51 -4.78
C ARG A 84 -18.34 10.66 -5.50
N ILE A 85 -17.77 11.12 -6.61
CA ILE A 85 -16.85 10.33 -7.43
C ILE A 85 -15.56 11.11 -7.61
N LEU A 86 -14.43 10.45 -7.38
CA LEU A 86 -13.10 10.98 -7.64
C LEU A 86 -12.33 9.96 -8.48
N LEU A 87 -11.87 10.38 -9.66
CA LEU A 87 -10.92 9.62 -10.47
C LEU A 87 -9.51 10.12 -10.15
N ASP A 88 -8.66 9.19 -9.77
CA ASP A 88 -7.33 9.45 -9.24
C ASP A 88 -6.26 8.52 -9.81
N VAL A 89 -5.00 8.72 -9.43
CA VAL A 89 -3.86 7.84 -9.69
C VAL A 89 -3.51 7.09 -8.40
N SER A 90 -3.54 5.76 -8.45
CA SER A 90 -3.05 4.89 -7.39
C SER A 90 -1.63 4.45 -7.72
N ILE A 91 -0.76 4.58 -6.72
CA ILE A 91 0.63 4.12 -6.76
C ILE A 91 0.83 3.17 -5.58
N TYR A 92 1.51 2.06 -5.81
CA TYR A 92 1.94 1.11 -4.78
C TYR A 92 3.37 0.66 -5.09
N GLY A 93 4.06 0.04 -4.14
CA GLY A 93 5.36 -0.56 -4.41
C GLY A 93 5.66 -1.67 -3.43
N SER A 94 6.70 -2.46 -3.70
CA SER A 94 7.20 -3.49 -2.79
C SER A 94 8.71 -3.38 -2.64
N VAL A 95 9.24 -3.99 -1.59
CA VAL A 95 10.68 -4.07 -1.35
C VAL A 95 11.24 -5.33 -2.03
N PRO A 96 12.49 -5.29 -2.52
CA PRO A 96 13.10 -6.45 -3.14
C PRO A 96 13.33 -7.57 -2.11
N VAL A 97 13.18 -8.82 -2.55
CA VAL A 97 13.38 -10.02 -1.74
C VAL A 97 14.57 -10.79 -2.26
N LYS A 98 15.45 -11.18 -1.34
CA LYS A 98 16.55 -12.08 -1.67
C LYS A 98 16.10 -13.52 -1.56
N SER A 99 16.00 -14.22 -2.68
CA SER A 99 15.58 -15.63 -2.75
C SER A 99 16.53 -16.56 -1.99
N SER A 100 17.81 -16.19 -1.89
CA SER A 100 18.79 -16.89 -1.02
C SER A 100 18.48 -16.85 0.48
N LYS A 101 17.62 -15.93 0.92
CA LYS A 101 17.17 -15.80 2.31
C LYS A 101 15.77 -16.34 2.53
N ASN A 102 15.17 -16.98 1.52
CA ASN A 102 13.83 -17.55 1.60
C ASN A 102 13.90 -19.01 1.17
N SER A 103 13.66 -19.91 2.11
CA SER A 103 13.78 -21.36 1.91
C SER A 103 12.90 -21.86 0.75
N ALA A 104 11.68 -21.32 0.59
CA ALA A 104 10.77 -21.65 -0.50
C ALA A 104 11.34 -21.27 -1.87
N ARG A 105 12.15 -20.21 -1.94
CA ARG A 105 12.75 -19.67 -3.18
C ARG A 105 14.23 -20.00 -3.36
N THR A 106 14.78 -20.94 -2.59
CA THR A 106 16.19 -21.35 -2.74
C THR A 106 16.52 -21.72 -4.20
N PHE A 107 17.65 -21.23 -4.72
CA PHE A 107 18.12 -21.39 -6.11
C PHE A 107 17.32 -20.65 -7.19
N MET A 108 16.26 -19.93 -6.83
CA MET A 108 15.53 -19.06 -7.76
C MET A 108 16.17 -17.66 -7.79
N GLU A 109 15.84 -16.91 -8.83
CA GLU A 109 16.17 -15.48 -8.91
C GLU A 109 15.49 -14.69 -7.80
N ASP A 110 16.15 -13.62 -7.38
CA ASP A 110 15.64 -12.66 -6.40
C ASP A 110 14.37 -12.00 -6.94
N LEU A 111 13.44 -11.61 -6.06
CA LEU A 111 12.35 -10.73 -6.48
C LEU A 111 12.88 -9.31 -6.46
N ASP A 112 12.92 -8.71 -7.64
CA ASP A 112 13.21 -7.31 -7.77
C ASP A 112 12.15 -6.45 -7.12
N ALA A 113 12.53 -5.21 -6.87
CA ALA A 113 11.66 -4.27 -6.22
C ALA A 113 10.56 -3.87 -7.22
N THR A 114 9.29 -3.90 -6.80
CA THR A 114 8.18 -3.58 -7.72
C THR A 114 7.54 -2.24 -7.42
N PHE A 115 6.99 -1.62 -8.45
CA PHE A 115 6.08 -0.48 -8.33
C PHE A 115 4.84 -0.72 -9.18
N GLU A 116 3.70 -0.28 -8.67
CA GLU A 116 2.42 -0.36 -9.36
C GLU A 116 1.88 1.04 -9.59
N VAL A 117 1.30 1.28 -10.76
CA VAL A 117 0.69 2.57 -11.09
C VAL A 117 -0.53 2.39 -11.98
N GLY A 118 -1.58 3.16 -11.72
CA GLY A 118 -2.73 3.22 -12.60
C GLY A 118 -3.90 4.01 -12.01
N PRO A 119 -5.04 4.09 -12.72
CA PRO A 119 -6.19 4.84 -12.25
C PRO A 119 -6.85 4.19 -11.03
N ALA A 120 -7.47 5.01 -10.19
CA ALA A 120 -8.33 4.57 -9.10
C ALA A 120 -9.60 5.39 -9.05
N LEU A 121 -10.73 4.69 -9.06
CA LEU A 121 -12.04 5.30 -8.90
C LEU A 121 -12.47 5.21 -7.43
N ASP A 122 -12.61 6.36 -6.78
CA ASP A 122 -13.09 6.48 -5.40
C ASP A 122 -14.55 6.94 -5.42
N ILE A 123 -15.46 6.13 -4.89
CA ILE A 123 -16.90 6.41 -4.82
C ILE A 123 -17.32 6.55 -3.35
N THR A 124 -17.76 7.73 -2.95
CA THR A 124 -18.32 7.99 -1.61
C THR A 124 -19.73 7.43 -1.50
N LEU A 125 -19.88 6.34 -0.75
CA LEU A 125 -21.16 5.68 -0.49
C LEU A 125 -21.92 6.42 0.62
N LEU A 126 -21.25 6.62 1.76
CA LEU A 126 -21.79 7.28 2.94
C LEU A 126 -20.77 8.26 3.50
N GLU A 127 -21.25 9.39 4.00
CA GLU A 127 -20.41 10.36 4.68
C GLU A 127 -21.25 11.13 5.70
N SER A 128 -20.67 11.36 6.88
CA SER A 128 -21.22 12.29 7.85
C SER A 128 -20.11 13.13 8.47
N ARG A 129 -20.17 14.43 8.19
CA ARG A 129 -19.24 15.41 8.77
C ARG A 129 -19.43 15.57 10.27
N GLN A 130 -20.69 15.61 10.74
CA GLN A 130 -21.01 15.74 12.16
C GLN A 130 -20.54 14.54 12.99
N LYS A 131 -20.74 13.32 12.47
CA LYS A 131 -20.35 12.07 13.16
C LYS A 131 -18.94 11.60 12.79
N GLN A 132 -18.21 12.39 12.00
CA GLN A 132 -16.86 12.12 11.52
C GLN A 132 -16.68 10.70 10.97
N TYR A 133 -17.52 10.26 10.03
CA TYR A 133 -17.30 8.98 9.35
C TYR A 133 -17.48 9.07 7.84
N SER A 134 -16.85 8.16 7.12
CA SER A 134 -17.04 7.97 5.68
C SER A 134 -16.90 6.50 5.32
N LEU A 135 -17.65 6.07 4.32
CA LEU A 135 -17.54 4.79 3.66
C LEU A 135 -17.38 5.02 2.16
N LYS A 136 -16.30 4.50 1.60
CA LYS A 136 -15.96 4.64 0.19
C LYS A 136 -15.74 3.27 -0.45
N LEU A 137 -16.14 3.13 -1.71
CA LEU A 137 -15.71 2.05 -2.57
C LEU A 137 -14.55 2.56 -3.42
N LEU A 138 -13.39 1.89 -3.37
CA LEU A 138 -12.22 2.23 -4.15
C LEU A 138 -11.97 1.11 -5.15
N LEU A 139 -11.75 1.49 -6.41
CA LEU A 139 -11.54 0.57 -7.54
C LEU A 139 -10.24 0.94 -8.26
N PRO A 140 -9.07 0.64 -7.68
CA PRO A 140 -7.78 0.79 -8.35
C PRO A 140 -7.57 -0.32 -9.41
N VAL A 141 -7.08 0.09 -10.57
CA VAL A 141 -6.54 -0.77 -11.62
C VAL A 141 -5.10 -0.32 -11.84
N ARG A 142 -4.12 -1.21 -11.64
CA ARG A 142 -2.70 -0.85 -11.66
C ARG A 142 -1.92 -1.80 -12.56
N ALA A 143 -1.03 -1.25 -13.37
CA ALA A 143 0.03 -1.99 -14.02
C ALA A 143 1.17 -2.17 -13.03
N VAL A 144 1.78 -3.35 -13.01
CA VAL A 144 2.87 -3.73 -12.10
C VAL A 144 4.16 -3.80 -12.89
N PHE A 145 5.23 -3.25 -12.31
CA PHE A 145 6.55 -3.23 -12.91
C PHE A 145 7.59 -3.68 -11.89
N SER A 146 8.55 -4.48 -12.30
CA SER A 146 9.75 -4.81 -11.54
C SER A 146 10.92 -3.94 -12.00
N THR A 147 11.87 -3.69 -11.11
CA THR A 147 13.11 -2.99 -11.46
C THR A 147 14.27 -3.37 -10.54
N ASP A 148 15.41 -3.64 -11.17
CA ASP A 148 16.73 -3.76 -10.53
C ASP A 148 17.50 -2.41 -10.52
N PHE A 149 16.82 -1.33 -10.93
CA PHE A 149 17.31 0.04 -11.16
C PHE A 149 18.21 0.23 -12.39
N GLU A 150 18.40 -0.81 -13.20
CA GLU A 150 19.08 -0.73 -14.50
C GLU A 150 18.08 -0.97 -15.65
N SER A 151 17.09 -1.81 -15.40
CA SER A 151 15.99 -2.15 -16.30
C SER A 151 14.64 -2.04 -15.59
N VAL A 152 13.57 -1.98 -16.39
CA VAL A 152 12.18 -2.03 -15.91
C VAL A 152 11.45 -3.05 -16.76
N ALA A 153 10.86 -4.05 -16.13
CA ALA A 153 10.01 -5.02 -16.78
C ALA A 153 8.56 -4.85 -16.33
N HIS A 154 7.63 -5.16 -17.22
CA HIS A 154 6.20 -5.14 -16.91
C HIS A 154 5.76 -6.53 -16.46
N GLU A 155 5.30 -6.62 -15.23
CA GLU A 155 4.95 -7.87 -14.55
C GLU A 155 3.44 -8.11 -14.52
N GLY A 156 2.63 -7.38 -15.28
CA GLY A 156 1.19 -7.63 -15.38
C GLY A 156 0.30 -6.59 -14.71
N TRP A 157 -0.93 -6.99 -14.39
CA TRP A 157 -1.99 -6.09 -13.95
C TRP A 157 -2.69 -6.58 -12.69
N VAL A 158 -3.08 -5.62 -11.85
CA VAL A 158 -3.83 -5.86 -10.61
C VAL A 158 -5.08 -4.98 -10.58
N ILE A 159 -6.19 -5.56 -10.13
CA ILE A 159 -7.43 -4.86 -9.78
C ILE A 159 -7.76 -5.19 -8.32
N SER A 160 -7.91 -4.17 -7.47
CA SER A 160 -8.10 -4.37 -6.02
C SER A 160 -9.32 -3.59 -5.49
N PRO A 161 -10.55 -4.00 -5.84
CA PRO A 161 -11.75 -3.34 -5.35
C PRO A 161 -11.86 -3.47 -3.83
N ARG A 162 -12.12 -2.37 -3.13
CA ARG A 162 -12.15 -2.36 -1.66
C ARG A 162 -13.15 -1.39 -1.08
N LEU A 163 -13.81 -1.80 -0.01
CA LEU A 163 -14.58 -0.93 0.86
C LEU A 163 -13.66 -0.36 1.92
N ASN A 164 -13.53 0.97 1.95
CA ASN A 164 -12.78 1.70 2.96
C ASN A 164 -13.74 2.45 3.86
N PHE A 165 -13.82 2.03 5.12
CA PHE A 165 -14.52 2.72 6.18
C PHE A 165 -13.52 3.49 7.03
N GLU A 166 -13.85 4.73 7.34
CA GLU A 166 -13.04 5.55 8.20
C GLU A 166 -13.91 6.30 9.20
N LYS A 167 -13.41 6.42 10.43
CA LYS A 167 -14.06 7.12 11.52
C LYS A 167 -13.06 7.97 12.29
N GLY A 168 -13.33 9.26 12.39
CA GLY A 168 -12.62 10.20 13.24
C GLY A 168 -13.10 10.12 14.69
N ASP A 169 -12.23 10.57 15.59
CA ASP A 169 -12.48 10.69 17.03
C ASP A 169 -13.17 9.46 17.66
N ILE A 170 -12.64 8.26 17.34
CA ILE A 170 -13.23 6.99 17.83
C ILE A 170 -13.24 6.88 19.36
N ILE A 171 -12.28 7.55 20.01
CA ILE A 171 -12.29 7.80 21.44
C ILE A 171 -12.55 9.31 21.59
N PRO A 172 -13.67 9.73 22.21
CA PRO A 172 -14.07 11.13 22.25
C PRO A 172 -12.96 12.05 22.76
N HIS A 173 -12.78 13.19 22.08
CA HIS A 173 -11.80 14.25 22.41
C HIS A 173 -10.33 13.83 22.32
N THR A 174 -10.01 12.72 21.64
CA THR A 174 -8.63 12.27 21.50
C THR A 174 -8.03 12.56 20.13
N GLY A 175 -8.87 12.85 19.13
CA GLY A 175 -8.47 12.99 17.73
C GLY A 175 -7.94 11.68 17.13
N LEU A 176 -8.19 10.54 17.77
CA LEU A 176 -7.80 9.22 17.28
C LEU A 176 -8.74 8.79 16.15
N ARG A 177 -8.17 8.33 15.05
CA ARG A 177 -8.90 7.96 13.83
C ARG A 177 -8.70 6.49 13.57
N LEU A 178 -9.76 5.84 13.11
CA LEU A 178 -9.78 4.45 12.68
C LEU A 178 -10.02 4.40 11.17
N GLY A 179 -9.26 3.55 10.48
CA GLY A 179 -9.53 3.14 9.11
C GLY A 179 -9.65 1.61 9.05
N VAL A 180 -10.60 1.13 8.27
CA VAL A 180 -10.81 -0.29 7.98
C VAL A 180 -11.02 -0.42 6.48
N SER A 181 -10.17 -1.20 5.81
CA SER A 181 -10.26 -1.48 4.39
C SER A 181 -10.45 -2.98 4.18
N LEU A 182 -11.44 -3.38 3.39
CA LEU A 182 -11.70 -4.79 3.08
C LEU A 182 -12.01 -4.93 1.59
N GLY A 183 -11.37 -5.88 0.91
CA GLY A 183 -11.70 -6.16 -0.48
C GLY A 183 -10.91 -7.31 -1.09
N PRO A 184 -11.45 -7.95 -2.14
CA PRO A 184 -10.71 -8.93 -2.91
C PRO A 184 -9.65 -8.24 -3.79
N MET A 185 -8.65 -9.01 -4.20
CA MET A 185 -7.67 -8.63 -5.19
C MET A 185 -7.75 -9.62 -6.35
N PHE A 186 -7.57 -9.13 -7.57
CA PHE A 186 -7.48 -9.92 -8.79
C PHE A 186 -6.23 -9.49 -9.56
N ALA A 187 -5.56 -10.43 -10.20
CA ALA A 187 -4.41 -10.14 -11.03
C ALA A 187 -4.36 -11.04 -12.26
N ASP A 188 -3.62 -10.64 -13.29
CA ASP A 188 -3.38 -11.49 -14.46
C ASP A 188 -2.29 -12.53 -14.21
N GLY A 189 -2.04 -13.38 -15.22
CA GLY A 189 -1.04 -14.45 -15.13
C GLY A 189 0.36 -13.90 -14.91
N GLY A 190 0.73 -12.81 -15.60
CA GLY A 190 2.05 -12.18 -15.43
C GLY A 190 2.35 -11.81 -13.98
N TYR A 191 1.38 -11.20 -13.28
CA TYR A 191 1.59 -10.82 -11.89
C TYR A 191 1.74 -12.05 -11.00
N HIS A 192 0.90 -13.07 -11.21
CA HIS A 192 1.00 -14.30 -10.43
C HIS A 192 2.29 -15.06 -10.73
N ASP A 193 2.74 -15.07 -11.98
CA ASP A 193 3.95 -15.78 -12.39
C ASP A 193 5.19 -15.19 -11.72
N TYR A 194 5.29 -13.85 -11.68
CA TYR A 194 6.40 -13.16 -11.05
C TYR A 194 6.66 -13.62 -9.59
N TYR A 195 5.58 -13.83 -8.82
CA TYR A 195 5.71 -14.27 -7.42
C TYR A 195 5.65 -15.79 -7.23
N TYR A 196 4.86 -16.50 -8.04
CA TYR A 196 4.41 -17.87 -7.73
C TYR A 196 4.78 -18.92 -8.79
N MET A 197 5.29 -18.51 -9.96
CA MET A 197 5.77 -19.47 -10.97
C MET A 197 6.99 -20.22 -10.44
N VAL A 198 7.05 -21.50 -10.78
CA VAL A 198 8.26 -22.30 -10.64
C VAL A 198 8.58 -22.88 -12.00
N GLU A 199 9.54 -22.28 -12.69
CA GLU A 199 10.03 -22.81 -13.95
C GLU A 199 10.63 -24.21 -13.77
N PRO A 200 10.58 -25.08 -14.79
CA PRO A 200 11.15 -26.42 -14.72
C PRO A 200 12.63 -26.47 -14.30
N VAL A 201 13.41 -25.42 -14.63
CA VAL A 201 14.82 -25.30 -14.22
C VAL A 201 14.99 -25.13 -12.70
N TYR A 202 13.99 -24.58 -12.02
CA TYR A 202 13.97 -24.39 -10.57
C TYR A 202 13.20 -25.49 -9.83
N ALA A 203 12.70 -26.51 -10.54
CA ALA A 203 11.94 -27.60 -9.93
C ALA A 203 12.84 -28.50 -9.06
N LEU A 204 12.34 -28.84 -7.87
CA LEU A 204 12.96 -29.71 -6.88
C LEU A 204 11.95 -30.76 -6.41
N PRO A 205 12.37 -31.89 -5.79
CA PRO A 205 11.43 -32.90 -5.30
C PRO A 205 10.36 -32.36 -4.32
N TRP A 206 10.66 -31.28 -3.60
CA TRP A 206 9.76 -30.61 -2.66
C TRP A 206 9.22 -29.27 -3.17
N ARG A 207 9.55 -28.87 -4.41
CA ARG A 207 9.05 -27.66 -5.09
C ARG A 207 8.87 -28.00 -6.56
N LEU A 208 7.71 -28.54 -6.91
CA LEU A 208 7.41 -28.93 -8.28
C LEU A 208 7.25 -27.70 -9.19
N ALA A 209 7.45 -27.90 -10.49
CA ALA A 209 7.15 -26.85 -11.46
C ALA A 209 5.67 -26.44 -11.37
N TYR A 210 5.41 -25.15 -11.50
CA TYR A 210 4.09 -24.55 -11.34
C TYR A 210 3.96 -23.34 -12.25
N ASP A 211 2.78 -23.17 -12.85
CA ASP A 211 2.41 -22.10 -13.76
C ASP A 211 1.16 -21.42 -13.21
N ALA A 212 1.21 -20.11 -13.00
CA ALA A 212 0.21 -19.39 -12.24
C ALA A 212 -0.75 -18.64 -13.19
N GLY A 213 -1.95 -19.19 -13.38
CA GLY A 213 -2.99 -18.51 -14.15
C GLY A 213 -3.44 -17.18 -13.53
N GLY A 214 -4.06 -16.31 -14.34
CA GLY A 214 -4.70 -15.09 -13.83
C GLY A 214 -6.04 -15.33 -13.14
N GLY A 215 -6.41 -14.47 -12.19
CA GLY A 215 -7.71 -14.48 -11.54
C GLY A 215 -7.67 -13.93 -10.12
N TYR A 216 -8.44 -14.53 -9.22
CA TYR A 216 -8.54 -14.11 -7.83
C TYR A 216 -7.22 -14.34 -7.06
N SER A 217 -6.82 -13.33 -6.29
CA SER A 217 -5.54 -13.25 -5.59
C SER A 217 -5.73 -13.17 -4.07
N GLY A 218 -6.90 -13.51 -3.53
CA GLY A 218 -7.20 -13.43 -2.10
C GLY A 218 -7.94 -12.15 -1.71
N THR A 219 -8.28 -12.06 -0.42
CA THR A 219 -8.99 -10.93 0.20
C THR A 219 -8.10 -10.27 1.24
N ILE A 220 -8.07 -8.93 1.21
CA ILE A 220 -7.21 -8.12 2.06
C ILE A 220 -8.08 -7.38 3.07
N LEU A 221 -7.75 -7.53 4.35
CA LEU A 221 -8.31 -6.75 5.45
C LEU A 221 -7.21 -5.91 6.10
N THR A 222 -7.33 -4.59 6.04
CA THR A 222 -6.42 -3.67 6.72
C THR A 222 -7.16 -2.88 7.77
N VAL A 223 -6.61 -2.85 8.99
CA VAL A 223 -7.07 -1.98 10.08
C VAL A 223 -5.95 -1.03 10.44
N GLY A 224 -6.25 0.26 10.48
CA GLY A 224 -5.31 1.33 10.76
C GLY A 224 -5.80 2.28 11.83
N LEU A 225 -4.89 2.77 12.65
CA LEU A 225 -5.09 3.86 13.58
C LEU A 225 -4.17 5.01 13.20
N SER A 226 -4.70 6.24 13.24
CA SER A 226 -3.88 7.43 13.05
C SER A 226 -4.24 8.52 14.05
N LYS A 227 -3.22 9.25 14.50
CA LYS A 227 -3.37 10.36 15.44
C LYS A 227 -2.41 11.49 15.11
N SER A 228 -2.92 12.71 15.14
CA SER A 228 -2.10 13.91 15.05
C SER A 228 -1.95 14.53 16.43
N TYR A 229 -0.73 14.86 16.83
CA TYR A 229 -0.46 15.59 18.07
C TYR A 229 0.63 16.63 17.85
N LYS A 230 0.24 17.92 17.94
CA LYS A 230 1.11 19.06 17.61
C LYS A 230 1.73 18.91 16.21
N GLN A 231 3.05 18.84 16.14
CA GLN A 231 3.85 18.66 14.92
C GLN A 231 4.09 17.18 14.57
N PHE A 232 3.63 16.24 15.39
CA PHE A 232 3.83 14.82 15.16
C PHE A 232 2.57 14.16 14.61
N LYS A 233 2.77 13.24 13.67
CA LYS A 233 1.75 12.35 13.11
C LYS A 233 2.15 10.93 13.44
N PHE A 234 1.22 10.18 14.02
CA PHE A 234 1.40 8.79 14.40
C PHE A 234 0.45 7.95 13.57
N ASN A 235 0.94 6.84 13.01
CA ASN A 235 0.08 5.85 12.38
C ASN A 235 0.52 4.45 12.81
N ALA A 236 -0.44 3.55 12.91
CA ALA A 236 -0.22 2.13 13.13
C ALA A 236 -1.21 1.36 12.25
N PHE A 237 -0.81 0.24 11.67
CA PHE A 237 -1.73 -0.61 10.92
C PHE A 237 -1.36 -2.08 11.04
N VAL A 238 -2.35 -2.92 10.79
CA VAL A 238 -2.20 -4.35 10.56
C VAL A 238 -3.02 -4.68 9.31
N SER A 239 -2.42 -5.43 8.39
CA SER A 239 -3.07 -5.99 7.21
C SER A 239 -2.98 -7.51 7.26
N ALA A 240 -4.10 -8.18 7.00
CA ALA A 240 -4.19 -9.61 6.86
C ALA A 240 -4.72 -9.94 5.47
N ASP A 241 -3.96 -10.77 4.76
CA ASP A 241 -4.25 -11.21 3.41
C ASP A 241 -4.65 -12.68 3.48
N PHE A 242 -5.94 -12.94 3.24
CA PHE A 242 -6.52 -14.28 3.21
C PHE A 242 -6.45 -14.81 1.78
N LEU A 243 -5.69 -15.87 1.57
CA LEU A 243 -5.35 -16.42 0.26
C LEU A 243 -6.21 -17.64 -0.12
N ASP A 244 -7.17 -18.02 0.73
CA ASP A 244 -8.11 -19.10 0.46
C ASP A 244 -8.84 -18.88 -0.87
N GLY A 245 -8.72 -19.84 -1.79
CA GLY A 245 -9.32 -19.80 -3.11
C GLY A 245 -8.54 -18.99 -4.15
N ALA A 246 -7.39 -18.41 -3.81
CA ALA A 246 -6.52 -17.73 -4.78
C ALA A 246 -6.05 -18.70 -5.87
N VAL A 247 -5.91 -18.22 -7.10
CA VAL A 247 -5.52 -19.08 -8.24
C VAL A 247 -4.15 -19.73 -8.00
N PHE A 248 -3.24 -18.99 -7.37
CA PHE A 248 -1.89 -19.45 -7.01
C PHE A 248 -1.82 -20.22 -5.68
N GLU A 249 -2.94 -20.51 -5.00
CA GLU A 249 -2.95 -21.18 -3.68
C GLU A 249 -2.17 -22.51 -3.69
N ASN A 250 -2.22 -23.26 -4.80
CA ASN A 250 -1.51 -24.53 -4.95
C ASN A 250 -0.04 -24.38 -5.37
N SER A 251 0.46 -23.16 -5.55
CA SER A 251 1.87 -22.95 -5.83
C SER A 251 2.69 -23.47 -4.65
N PRO A 252 3.78 -24.22 -4.89
CA PRO A 252 4.68 -24.65 -3.83
C PRO A 252 5.40 -23.49 -3.15
N LEU A 253 5.29 -22.26 -3.68
CA LEU A 253 5.79 -21.03 -3.07
C LEU A 253 4.80 -20.42 -2.06
N VAL A 254 3.54 -20.86 -2.02
CA VAL A 254 2.59 -20.49 -0.96
C VAL A 254 2.81 -21.43 0.23
N LYS A 255 3.28 -20.87 1.35
CA LYS A 255 3.57 -21.59 2.60
C LYS A 255 2.53 -21.32 3.69
N THR A 256 1.80 -20.22 3.59
CA THR A 256 0.69 -19.88 4.49
C THR A 256 -0.50 -19.35 3.70
N GLN A 257 -1.72 -19.70 4.14
CA GLN A 257 -2.97 -19.17 3.60
C GLN A 257 -3.32 -17.79 4.15
N THR A 258 -2.70 -17.37 5.26
CA THR A 258 -2.87 -16.04 5.83
C THR A 258 -1.52 -15.34 5.95
N SER A 259 -1.39 -14.22 5.26
CA SER A 259 -0.19 -13.40 5.29
C SER A 259 -0.46 -12.13 6.10
N ILE A 260 0.40 -11.83 7.07
CA ILE A 260 0.20 -10.69 7.99
C ILE A 260 1.31 -9.67 7.81
N MET A 261 0.93 -8.43 7.52
CA MET A 261 1.80 -7.27 7.50
C MET A 261 1.39 -6.29 8.59
N SER A 262 2.34 -5.64 9.23
CA SER A 262 2.04 -4.58 10.20
C SER A 262 3.08 -3.48 10.16
N GLY A 263 2.69 -2.30 10.64
CA GLY A 263 3.59 -1.17 10.65
C GLY A 263 3.20 -0.10 11.63
N VAL A 264 4.20 0.65 12.09
CA VAL A 264 4.02 1.89 12.84
C VAL A 264 4.89 2.98 12.22
N SER A 265 4.40 4.21 12.22
CA SER A 265 5.18 5.35 11.75
C SER A 265 4.98 6.59 12.62
N VAL A 266 6.04 7.39 12.66
CA VAL A 266 6.03 8.75 13.19
C VAL A 266 6.52 9.69 12.12
N SER A 267 5.78 10.78 11.87
CA SER A 267 6.23 11.89 11.05
C SER A 267 6.30 13.17 11.88
N TRP A 268 7.41 13.89 11.77
CA TRP A 268 7.60 15.23 12.31
C TRP A 268 7.44 16.25 11.19
N VAL A 269 6.39 17.07 11.31
CA VAL A 269 6.08 18.17 10.38
C VAL A 269 6.68 19.46 10.93
N PHE A 270 7.78 19.91 10.35
CA PHE A 270 8.50 21.10 10.81
C PHE A 270 8.23 22.34 9.95
N LEU A 271 7.67 22.20 8.74
CA LEU A 271 7.25 23.33 7.90
C LEU A 271 5.80 23.19 7.45
N LYS A 272 5.11 24.33 7.38
CA LYS A 272 3.71 24.43 6.94
C LYS A 272 3.53 25.77 6.22
N SER A 273 2.66 25.80 5.22
CA SER A 273 2.26 27.06 4.58
C SER A 273 1.55 28.00 5.56
N GLN A 274 1.67 29.31 5.33
CA GLN A 274 0.81 30.31 5.96
C GLN A 274 -0.59 30.33 5.32
N ASP A 275 -0.66 30.06 4.00
CA ASP A 275 -1.92 29.93 3.29
C ASP A 275 -2.67 28.68 3.75
N THR A 276 -3.92 28.87 4.13
CA THR A 276 -4.83 27.82 4.52
C THR A 276 -5.92 27.63 3.48
N ILE A 277 -6.44 26.40 3.41
CA ILE A 277 -7.60 26.07 2.58
C ILE A 277 -8.61 25.31 3.42
N ASN A 278 -9.88 25.41 3.03
CA ASN A 278 -10.92 24.55 3.58
C ASN A 278 -10.64 23.10 3.17
N ALA A 279 -10.49 22.24 4.17
CA ALA A 279 -10.30 20.83 3.90
C ALA A 279 -11.64 20.20 3.48
N ASP A 280 -11.77 19.90 2.18
CA ASP A 280 -12.86 19.10 1.62
C ASP A 280 -12.94 17.68 2.21
#